data_AF-A0A8C3NVC3-F1
#
_entry.id   AF-A0A8C3NVC3-F1
#
_cell.length_a   1.000
_cell.length_b   1.000
_cell.length_c   1.000
_cell.angle_alpha   90.00
_cell.angle_beta   90.00
_cell.angle_gamma   90.00
#
_symmetry.space_group_name_H-M   'P 1'
#
loop_
_entity.id
_entity.type
_entity.pdbx_description
1 polymer ?
#
loop_
_entity_poly.entity_id
_entity_poly.type
_entity_poly.pdbx_seq_one_letter_code
_entity_poly.pdbx_strand_id
1 'polypeptide(L)'
;MASRCVTSFALFLPPLPGPLSPCVTPCHISQGKPGPHGVPGRPGPKGKQGDTGPPGPRGHPGIPGTPGLSGPKGLRGFPGLPGPRGTPGMPGLAGPPGPSGPALMLSQEELQHLIYSSNHLDYTVVWALLDTLSRELQALVEHPNGTKANPATTCKELLLAQPGLPDGQYYIDPNQGCPQDALLAFCNFTAGGETCIAPVHNQVPVKAWLSTYSSENTFEWFSTLPGGFLLEYAGASPVQLRFLRLHSHRAAQKVSYSCRPAPERGRPQPHKEIRFLADSRHHSYAASLQGCLLDNESSITDTIFQFITEELWLLPLRDLAVFHNGDASHQFGFTVGPVCFS
;
A
#
# COMPACT_ATOMS: atom_id res chain seq x y z
N MET A 1 3.73 13.85 33.46
CA MET A 1 4.13 14.23 32.09
C MET A 1 4.66 12.98 31.41
N ALA A 2 3.85 12.30 30.59
CA ALA A 2 4.22 11.02 29.98
C ALA A 2 5.19 11.26 28.81
N SER A 3 6.41 10.72 28.93
CA SER A 3 7.42 10.78 27.87
C SER A 3 7.05 9.76 26.79
N ARG A 4 6.38 10.22 25.73
CA ARG A 4 6.10 9.38 24.56
C ARG A 4 7.37 9.29 23.72
N CYS A 5 8.05 8.14 23.74
CA CYS A 5 9.14 7.86 22.81
C CYS A 5 8.56 7.75 21.38
N VAL A 6 8.70 8.82 20.60
CA VAL A 6 8.42 8.81 19.15
C VAL A 6 9.71 8.41 18.45
N THR A 7 9.80 7.16 18.00
CA THR A 7 10.91 6.70 17.18
C THR A 7 10.62 7.04 15.72
N SER A 8 11.15 8.19 15.27
CA SER A 8 11.13 8.58 13.86
C SER A 8 12.37 7.99 13.17
N PHE A 9 12.18 7.15 12.15
CA PHE A 9 13.28 6.62 11.35
C PHE A 9 13.22 7.21 9.93
N ALA A 10 14.22 8.03 9.62
CA ALA A 10 14.57 8.41 8.26
C ALA A 10 15.61 7.41 7.74
N LEU A 11 15.33 6.76 6.61
CA LEU A 11 16.35 6.00 5.87
C LEU A 11 16.93 6.86 4.76
N PHE A 12 18.25 7.08 4.84
CA PHE A 12 19.08 7.72 3.82
C PHE A 12 19.51 6.70 2.76
N LEU A 13 19.29 7.01 1.47
CA LEU A 13 20.04 6.45 0.34
C LEU A 13 20.34 7.57 -0.69
N PRO A 14 21.47 7.50 -1.42
CA PRO A 14 22.12 8.64 -2.07
C PRO A 14 21.50 9.04 -3.43
N PRO A 15 21.71 10.29 -3.91
CA PRO A 15 21.12 10.82 -5.14
C PRO A 15 22.01 10.55 -6.36
N LEU A 16 21.44 10.61 -7.59
CA LEU A 16 22.11 10.92 -8.87
C LEU A 16 21.06 10.98 -10.04
N PRO A 17 21.34 11.63 -11.20
CA PRO A 17 20.77 12.95 -11.50
C PRO A 17 20.02 13.07 -12.85
N GLY A 18 19.30 14.18 -13.02
CA GLY A 18 19.35 14.96 -14.27
C GLY A 18 18.16 14.86 -15.24
N PRO A 19 17.99 15.87 -16.12
CA PRO A 19 16.71 16.57 -16.28
C PRO A 19 16.15 16.51 -17.71
N LEU A 20 14.85 16.74 -17.91
CA LEU A 20 14.32 17.21 -19.20
C LEU A 20 13.10 18.13 -19.03
N SER A 21 13.23 19.33 -19.60
CA SER A 21 12.20 20.36 -19.74
C SER A 21 11.51 20.25 -21.13
N PRO A 22 10.71 21.23 -21.61
CA PRO A 22 9.28 21.04 -21.84
C PRO A 22 8.89 21.07 -23.33
N CYS A 23 7.71 20.56 -23.68
CA CYS A 23 7.07 20.85 -24.97
C CYS A 23 5.59 21.18 -24.78
N VAL A 24 5.21 22.33 -25.31
CA VAL A 24 3.86 22.89 -25.44
C VAL A 24 3.48 22.75 -26.92
N THR A 25 2.31 22.18 -27.26
CA THR A 25 1.34 22.58 -28.34
C THR A 25 0.29 21.47 -28.63
N PRO A 26 -0.86 21.80 -29.26
CA PRO A 26 -2.20 21.38 -28.80
C PRO A 26 -2.79 20.13 -29.48
N CYS A 27 -3.82 19.57 -28.84
CA CYS A 27 -4.53 18.34 -29.21
C CYS A 27 -5.32 18.43 -30.51
N HIS A 28 -5.05 17.51 -31.43
CA HIS A 28 -5.96 17.06 -32.49
C HIS A 28 -6.43 15.64 -32.14
N ILE A 29 -7.74 15.41 -32.15
CA ILE A 29 -8.36 14.12 -31.88
C ILE A 29 -8.14 13.20 -33.09
N SER A 30 -7.32 12.16 -32.90
CA SER A 30 -7.38 10.93 -33.71
C SER A 30 -6.97 9.74 -32.83
N GLN A 31 -7.70 8.62 -32.97
CA GLN A 31 -7.56 7.40 -32.17
C GLN A 31 -6.09 6.97 -31.96
N GLY A 32 -5.65 6.90 -30.70
CA GLY A 32 -4.28 6.56 -30.32
C GLY A 32 -4.02 5.03 -30.28
N LYS A 33 -2.87 4.62 -30.81
CA LYS A 33 -2.34 3.23 -30.73
C LYS A 33 -1.94 2.88 -29.28
N PRO A 34 -2.00 1.59 -28.87
CA PRO A 34 -1.63 1.16 -27.52
C PRO A 34 -0.20 1.57 -27.12
N GLY A 35 -0.02 2.02 -25.87
CA GLY A 35 1.27 2.48 -25.32
C GLY A 35 2.30 1.35 -25.06
N PRO A 36 3.59 1.69 -24.93
CA PRO A 36 4.67 0.71 -24.76
C PRO A 36 4.61 0.01 -23.38
N HIS A 37 5.04 -1.27 -23.35
CA HIS A 37 4.97 -2.16 -22.18
C HIS A 37 5.96 -1.77 -21.06
N GLY A 38 5.54 -1.96 -19.81
CA GLY A 38 6.38 -1.76 -18.62
C GLY A 38 7.49 -2.81 -18.44
N VAL A 39 8.57 -2.42 -17.75
CA VAL A 39 9.78 -3.23 -17.53
C VAL A 39 9.55 -4.44 -16.58
N PRO A 40 10.10 -5.64 -16.88
CA PRO A 40 9.89 -6.86 -16.09
C PRO A 40 10.55 -6.85 -14.70
N GLY A 41 9.90 -7.47 -13.71
CA GLY A 41 10.40 -7.68 -12.35
C GLY A 41 11.66 -8.55 -12.25
N ARG A 42 12.37 -8.44 -11.11
CA ARG A 42 13.66 -9.12 -10.86
C ARG A 42 13.48 -10.60 -10.47
N PRO A 43 14.39 -11.51 -10.87
CA PRO A 43 14.31 -12.95 -10.55
C PRO A 43 14.48 -13.27 -9.06
N GLY A 44 13.86 -14.37 -8.60
CA GLY A 44 14.00 -14.89 -7.24
C GLY A 44 15.40 -15.48 -6.94
N PRO A 45 15.78 -15.58 -5.65
CA PRO A 45 17.11 -16.06 -5.24
C PRO A 45 17.30 -17.57 -5.44
N LYS A 46 18.55 -17.96 -5.71
CA LYS A 46 19.02 -19.34 -5.95
C LYS A 46 18.97 -20.19 -4.68
N GLY A 47 18.53 -21.46 -4.78
CA GLY A 47 18.55 -22.43 -3.67
C GLY A 47 19.97 -22.72 -3.15
N LYS A 48 20.10 -22.95 -1.84
CA LYS A 48 21.39 -23.24 -1.18
C LYS A 48 21.87 -24.67 -1.50
N GLN A 49 23.19 -24.81 -1.66
CA GLN A 49 23.88 -26.09 -1.85
C GLN A 49 23.86 -26.89 -0.54
N GLY A 50 23.56 -28.19 -0.59
CA GLY A 50 23.57 -29.06 0.59
C GLY A 50 24.99 -29.27 1.13
N ASP A 51 25.13 -29.30 2.45
CA ASP A 51 26.42 -29.44 3.12
C ASP A 51 26.98 -30.87 3.00
N THR A 52 28.31 -30.98 2.81
CA THR A 52 29.04 -32.25 2.77
C THR A 52 29.12 -32.85 4.17
N GLY A 53 28.75 -34.14 4.33
CA GLY A 53 28.79 -34.83 5.62
C GLY A 53 30.21 -34.95 6.21
N PRO A 54 30.36 -34.97 7.55
CA PRO A 54 31.66 -35.01 8.20
C PRO A 54 32.38 -36.36 7.95
N PRO A 55 33.71 -36.38 7.74
CA PRO A 55 34.49 -37.61 7.64
C PRO A 55 34.48 -38.42 8.94
N GLY A 56 34.34 -39.75 8.83
CA GLY A 56 34.40 -40.67 9.98
C GLY A 56 35.82 -40.79 10.57
N PRO A 57 35.97 -41.10 11.87
CA PRO A 57 37.28 -41.10 12.48
C PRO A 57 38.03 -42.43 12.34
N ARG A 58 39.36 -42.26 12.22
CA ARG A 58 40.49 -43.00 12.80
C ARG A 58 41.15 -44.15 12.01
N GLY A 59 42.48 -44.02 11.95
CA GLY A 59 43.48 -45.08 12.15
C GLY A 59 44.87 -44.46 12.38
N HIS A 60 45.63 -44.93 13.35
CA HIS A 60 47.10 -44.79 13.42
C HIS A 60 47.69 -46.21 13.23
N PRO A 61 48.97 -46.48 12.90
CA PRO A 61 50.09 -45.65 12.42
C PRO A 61 50.83 -46.27 11.19
N GLY A 62 51.90 -45.60 10.75
CA GLY A 62 53.02 -46.15 9.97
C GLY A 62 53.76 -45.03 9.25
N ILE A 63 55.08 -44.87 9.46
CA ILE A 63 55.92 -43.88 8.75
C ILE A 63 56.71 -44.60 7.64
N PRO A 64 56.39 -44.35 6.36
CA PRO A 64 57.31 -44.66 5.25
C PRO A 64 57.74 -43.41 4.47
N GLY A 65 58.92 -43.50 3.84
CA GLY A 65 59.80 -42.41 3.43
C GLY A 65 59.26 -41.36 2.44
N THR A 66 59.96 -40.22 2.40
CA THR A 66 59.60 -39.00 1.66
C THR A 66 59.53 -39.22 0.14
N PRO A 67 58.37 -39.02 -0.49
CA PRO A 67 58.23 -38.98 -1.95
C PRO A 67 58.73 -37.63 -2.54
N GLY A 68 59.21 -37.66 -3.79
CA GLY A 68 59.73 -36.48 -4.49
C GLY A 68 58.70 -35.36 -4.68
N LEU A 69 59.20 -34.11 -4.77
CA LEU A 69 58.39 -32.90 -4.94
C LEU A 69 57.47 -33.00 -6.17
N SER A 70 56.17 -32.81 -5.95
CA SER A 70 55.16 -32.79 -7.00
C SER A 70 55.22 -31.49 -7.81
N GLY A 71 55.05 -31.58 -9.13
CA GLY A 71 55.00 -30.41 -10.01
C GLY A 71 53.82 -29.47 -9.71
N PRO A 72 53.90 -28.19 -10.12
CA PRO A 72 52.86 -27.20 -9.82
C PRO A 72 51.50 -27.58 -10.44
N LYS A 73 50.44 -27.39 -9.65
CA LYS A 73 49.06 -27.71 -10.02
C LYS A 73 48.60 -26.79 -11.18
N GLY A 74 48.03 -27.38 -12.23
CA GLY A 74 47.51 -26.63 -13.38
C GLY A 74 46.41 -25.62 -13.01
N LEU A 75 46.33 -24.52 -13.75
CA LEU A 75 45.36 -23.44 -13.54
C LEU A 75 43.91 -23.93 -13.70
N ARG A 76 43.01 -23.45 -12.82
CA ARG A 76 41.58 -23.80 -12.81
C ARG A 76 40.90 -23.23 -14.06
N GLY A 77 40.11 -24.06 -14.76
CA GLY A 77 39.35 -23.65 -15.94
C GLY A 77 38.30 -22.57 -15.63
N PHE A 78 37.98 -21.74 -16.63
CA PHE A 78 37.03 -20.63 -16.52
C PHE A 78 35.59 -21.12 -16.24
N PRO A 79 34.78 -20.36 -15.47
CA PRO A 79 33.37 -20.68 -15.25
C PRO A 79 32.56 -20.67 -16.55
N GLY A 80 31.56 -21.57 -16.64
CA GLY A 80 30.62 -21.62 -17.77
C GLY A 80 29.69 -20.40 -17.83
N LEU A 81 29.21 -20.09 -19.04
CA LEU A 81 28.32 -18.96 -19.31
C LEU A 81 26.93 -19.14 -18.63
N PRO A 82 26.27 -18.05 -18.19
CA PRO A 82 24.92 -18.12 -17.61
C PRO A 82 23.87 -18.63 -18.60
N GLY A 83 22.85 -19.33 -18.09
CA GLY A 83 21.72 -19.81 -18.87
C GLY A 83 20.76 -18.68 -19.34
N PRO A 84 19.92 -18.94 -20.35
CA PRO A 84 18.99 -17.95 -20.91
C PRO A 84 17.86 -17.58 -19.93
N ARG A 85 17.32 -16.35 -20.06
CA ARG A 85 16.27 -15.78 -19.20
C ARG A 85 14.90 -16.40 -19.50
N GLY A 86 14.09 -16.65 -18.47
CA GLY A 86 12.71 -17.13 -18.60
C GLY A 86 11.75 -16.11 -19.22
N THR A 87 10.62 -16.58 -19.75
CA THR A 87 9.62 -15.75 -20.46
C THR A 87 8.74 -14.91 -19.50
N PRO A 88 8.26 -13.72 -19.92
CA PRO A 88 7.33 -12.90 -19.12
C PRO A 88 5.96 -13.56 -18.89
N GLY A 89 5.32 -13.26 -17.76
CA GLY A 89 3.93 -13.66 -17.47
C GLY A 89 2.91 -12.88 -18.30
N MET A 90 1.69 -13.41 -18.42
CA MET A 90 0.62 -12.81 -19.23
C MET A 90 0.04 -11.53 -18.59
N PRO A 91 -0.39 -10.54 -19.38
CA PRO A 91 -1.11 -9.36 -18.88
C PRO A 91 -2.40 -9.72 -18.13
N GLY A 92 -2.78 -8.90 -17.15
CA GLY A 92 -4.08 -9.01 -16.49
C GLY A 92 -5.24 -8.72 -17.44
N LEU A 93 -6.43 -9.24 -17.11
CA LEU A 93 -7.66 -9.02 -17.88
C LEU A 93 -8.07 -7.55 -17.84
N ALA A 94 -8.67 -7.06 -18.93
CA ALA A 94 -9.28 -5.74 -18.99
C ALA A 94 -10.42 -5.64 -17.97
N GLY A 95 -10.58 -4.47 -17.36
CA GLY A 95 -11.74 -4.18 -16.52
C GLY A 95 -13.04 -4.22 -17.34
N PRO A 96 -14.19 -4.45 -16.69
CA PRO A 96 -15.48 -4.40 -17.36
C PRO A 96 -15.74 -2.99 -17.92
N PRO A 97 -16.51 -2.85 -19.01
CA PRO A 97 -16.99 -1.55 -19.48
C PRO A 97 -17.73 -0.80 -18.36
N GLY A 98 -17.54 0.51 -18.29
CA GLY A 98 -18.32 1.36 -17.39
C GLY A 98 -19.83 1.30 -17.70
N PRO A 99 -20.69 1.63 -16.73
CA PRO A 99 -22.13 1.70 -16.97
C PRO A 99 -22.42 2.74 -18.07
N SER A 100 -23.42 2.45 -18.90
CA SER A 100 -23.92 3.41 -19.89
C SER A 100 -24.38 4.69 -19.16
N GLY A 101 -24.01 5.85 -19.70
CA GLY A 101 -24.57 7.11 -19.22
C GLY A 101 -26.09 7.11 -19.32
N PRO A 102 -26.80 7.93 -18.53
CA PRO A 102 -28.26 8.04 -18.63
C PRO A 102 -28.64 8.40 -20.07
N ALA A 103 -29.32 7.49 -20.74
CA ALA A 103 -29.86 7.73 -22.06
C ALA A 103 -31.08 8.65 -21.91
N LEU A 104 -31.07 9.77 -22.64
CA LEU A 104 -32.31 10.49 -22.95
C LEU A 104 -33.16 9.55 -23.81
N MET A 105 -34.05 8.78 -23.17
CA MET A 105 -35.05 7.96 -23.83
C MET A 105 -36.18 8.87 -24.31
N LEU A 106 -35.88 9.68 -25.32
CA LEU A 106 -36.88 10.38 -26.11
C LEU A 106 -37.19 9.49 -27.31
N SER A 107 -38.43 9.04 -27.41
CA SER A 107 -38.92 8.36 -28.61
C SER A 107 -38.82 9.30 -29.81
N GLN A 108 -38.66 8.73 -31.00
CA GLN A 108 -38.60 9.51 -32.24
C GLN A 108 -39.87 10.38 -32.41
N GLU A 109 -41.01 9.91 -31.89
CA GLU A 109 -42.29 10.63 -31.88
C GLU A 109 -42.28 11.81 -30.90
N GLU A 110 -41.70 11.67 -29.71
CA GLU A 110 -41.53 12.77 -28.75
C GLU A 110 -40.57 13.84 -29.29
N LEU A 111 -39.46 13.45 -29.90
CA LEU A 111 -38.54 14.39 -30.55
C LEU A 111 -39.21 15.13 -31.72
N GLN A 112 -40.04 14.43 -32.50
CA GLN A 112 -40.72 14.99 -33.67
C GLN A 112 -41.88 15.91 -33.26
N HIS A 113 -42.57 15.63 -32.15
CA HIS A 113 -43.56 16.53 -31.55
C HIS A 113 -42.94 17.81 -30.95
N LEU A 114 -41.73 17.72 -30.39
CA LEU A 114 -40.99 18.88 -29.86
C LEU A 114 -40.55 19.88 -30.94
N ILE A 115 -40.28 19.39 -32.15
CA ILE A 115 -39.75 20.21 -33.25
C ILE A 115 -40.88 20.65 -34.20
N TYR A 116 -41.94 19.87 -34.35
CA TYR A 116 -42.91 20.04 -35.44
C TYR A 116 -44.40 20.00 -35.04
N SER A 117 -44.76 19.98 -33.75
CA SER A 117 -46.18 20.11 -33.40
C SER A 117 -46.58 21.56 -33.10
N SER A 118 -47.31 22.13 -34.06
CA SER A 118 -47.93 23.48 -34.07
C SER A 118 -47.04 24.59 -34.62
N ASN A 119 -47.63 25.51 -35.39
CA ASN A 119 -46.99 26.72 -35.93
C ASN A 119 -46.54 27.74 -34.84
N HIS A 120 -46.35 27.28 -33.62
CA HIS A 120 -45.92 28.05 -32.47
C HIS A 120 -44.99 27.15 -31.65
N LEU A 121 -43.72 27.53 -31.50
CA LEU A 121 -42.79 26.81 -30.62
C LEU A 121 -43.42 26.69 -29.23
N ASP A 122 -43.44 25.49 -28.65
CA ASP A 122 -43.78 25.32 -27.25
C ASP A 122 -42.58 25.75 -26.40
N TYR A 123 -42.59 27.04 -26.03
CA TYR A 123 -41.55 27.63 -25.22
C TYR A 123 -41.37 26.92 -23.87
N THR A 124 -42.40 26.25 -23.34
CA THR A 124 -42.28 25.55 -22.06
C THR A 124 -41.32 24.36 -22.16
N VAL A 125 -41.41 23.58 -23.24
CA VAL A 125 -40.54 22.42 -23.40
C VAL A 125 -39.15 22.81 -23.88
N VAL A 126 -39.04 23.86 -24.72
CA VAL A 126 -37.75 24.43 -25.10
C VAL A 126 -37.00 24.94 -23.85
N TRP A 127 -37.67 25.65 -22.94
CA TRP A 127 -37.06 26.10 -21.69
C TRP A 127 -36.70 24.93 -20.77
N ALA A 128 -37.53 23.88 -20.68
CA ALA A 128 -37.20 22.69 -19.90
C ALA A 128 -35.96 21.96 -20.44
N LEU A 129 -35.82 21.86 -21.77
CA LEU A 129 -34.64 21.32 -22.43
C LEU A 129 -33.41 22.19 -22.20
N LEU A 130 -33.54 23.52 -22.35
CA LEU A 130 -32.44 24.45 -22.11
C LEU A 130 -31.97 24.44 -20.66
N ASP A 131 -32.90 24.36 -19.71
CA ASP A 131 -32.62 24.25 -18.28
C ASP A 131 -31.94 22.92 -17.93
N THR A 132 -32.33 21.83 -18.60
CA THR A 132 -31.68 20.52 -18.45
C THR A 132 -30.26 20.55 -19.00
N LEU A 133 -30.08 21.06 -20.23
CA LEU A 133 -28.76 21.21 -20.86
C LEU A 133 -27.86 22.15 -20.06
N SER A 134 -28.41 23.26 -19.54
CA SER A 134 -27.67 24.21 -18.69
C SER A 134 -27.18 23.53 -17.42
N ARG A 135 -28.02 22.72 -16.75
CA ARG A 135 -27.63 21.96 -15.56
C ARG A 135 -26.58 20.89 -15.87
N GLU A 136 -26.69 20.19 -17.00
CA GLU A 136 -25.68 19.21 -17.43
C GLU A 136 -24.34 19.86 -17.77
N LEU A 137 -24.36 20.95 -18.53
CA LEU A 137 -23.15 21.71 -18.86
C LEU A 137 -22.51 22.28 -17.58
N GLN A 138 -23.33 22.76 -16.67
CA GLN A 138 -22.87 23.27 -15.38
C GLN A 138 -22.25 22.14 -14.55
N ALA A 139 -22.81 20.93 -14.52
CA ALA A 139 -22.19 19.77 -13.85
C ALA A 139 -20.83 19.35 -14.45
N LEU A 140 -20.58 19.64 -15.75
CA LEU A 140 -19.28 19.43 -16.40
C LEU A 140 -18.25 20.54 -16.10
N VAL A 141 -18.73 21.73 -15.73
CA VAL A 141 -17.91 22.93 -15.51
C VAL A 141 -17.72 23.22 -14.01
N GLU A 142 -18.62 22.73 -13.16
CA GLU A 142 -18.59 22.93 -11.72
C GLU A 142 -17.34 22.30 -11.10
N HIS A 143 -16.67 23.09 -10.28
CA HIS A 143 -15.57 22.60 -9.47
C HIS A 143 -16.04 21.48 -8.54
N PRO A 144 -15.20 20.46 -8.28
CA PRO A 144 -15.58 19.37 -7.39
C PRO A 144 -15.89 19.88 -5.99
N ASN A 145 -16.93 19.32 -5.37
CA ASN A 145 -17.39 19.72 -4.03
C ASN A 145 -17.19 18.63 -2.96
N GLY A 146 -16.62 17.48 -3.34
CA GLY A 146 -16.32 16.39 -2.43
C GLY A 146 -17.53 15.55 -2.02
N THR A 147 -18.68 15.71 -2.70
CA THR A 147 -19.84 14.84 -2.54
C THR A 147 -19.69 13.59 -3.40
N LYS A 148 -20.46 12.53 -3.12
CA LYS A 148 -20.44 11.31 -3.94
C LYS A 148 -20.85 11.55 -5.40
N ALA A 149 -21.68 12.56 -5.64
CA ALA A 149 -22.12 12.92 -6.99
C ALA A 149 -21.08 13.75 -7.75
N ASN A 150 -20.27 14.55 -7.04
CA ASN A 150 -19.23 15.37 -7.63
C ASN A 150 -17.93 15.32 -6.77
N PRO A 151 -17.25 14.16 -6.76
CA PRO A 151 -16.02 13.96 -6.00
C PRO A 151 -14.83 14.69 -6.66
N ALA A 152 -13.84 15.07 -5.86
CA ALA A 152 -12.56 15.52 -6.38
C ALA A 152 -11.62 14.34 -6.65
N THR A 153 -10.58 14.47 -7.47
CA THR A 153 -9.55 13.42 -7.62
C THR A 153 -8.79 13.17 -6.33
N THR A 154 -8.51 14.22 -5.57
CA THR A 154 -7.79 14.17 -4.29
C THR A 154 -8.29 15.26 -3.34
N CYS A 155 -8.01 15.11 -2.05
CA CYS A 155 -8.25 16.17 -1.07
C CYS A 155 -7.47 17.45 -1.39
N LYS A 156 -6.31 17.34 -2.06
CA LYS A 156 -5.53 18.49 -2.49
C LYS A 156 -6.24 19.30 -3.56
N GLU A 157 -6.81 18.63 -4.56
CA GLU A 157 -7.64 19.29 -5.57
C GLU A 157 -8.87 19.95 -4.92
N LEU A 158 -9.55 19.22 -4.04
CA LEU A 158 -10.74 19.75 -3.35
C LEU A 158 -10.41 21.02 -2.55
N LEU A 159 -9.26 21.07 -1.88
CA LEU A 159 -8.78 22.27 -1.19
C LEU A 159 -8.55 23.45 -2.13
N LEU A 160 -7.98 23.20 -3.31
CA LEU A 160 -7.72 24.24 -4.30
C LEU A 160 -9.01 24.75 -4.94
N ALA A 161 -9.97 23.86 -5.19
CA ALA A 161 -11.28 24.15 -5.73
C ALA A 161 -12.20 24.86 -4.73
N GLN A 162 -12.16 24.45 -3.46
CA GLN A 162 -13.07 24.88 -2.40
C GLN A 162 -12.29 25.20 -1.10
N PRO A 163 -11.58 26.35 -1.03
CA PRO A 163 -10.70 26.67 0.11
C PRO A 163 -11.41 26.87 1.46
N GLY A 164 -12.73 27.06 1.45
CA GLY A 164 -13.54 27.28 2.66
C GLY A 164 -14.02 26.00 3.36
N LEU A 165 -13.75 24.81 2.80
CA LEU A 165 -14.18 23.56 3.40
C LEU A 165 -13.37 23.22 4.67
N PRO A 166 -14.00 22.71 5.73
CA PRO A 166 -13.31 22.26 6.94
C PRO A 166 -12.74 20.84 6.77
N ASP A 167 -11.73 20.49 7.57
CA ASP A 167 -11.23 19.11 7.68
C ASP A 167 -12.40 18.15 7.95
N GLY A 168 -12.44 17.02 7.26
CA GLY A 168 -13.61 16.14 7.33
C GLY A 168 -13.59 14.98 6.35
N GLN A 169 -14.70 14.25 6.30
CA GLN A 169 -14.88 13.16 5.35
C GLN A 169 -15.47 13.67 4.04
N TYR A 170 -14.82 13.35 2.92
CA TYR A 170 -15.25 13.71 1.58
C TYR A 170 -15.04 12.54 0.63
N TYR A 171 -15.83 12.51 -0.44
CA TYR A 171 -15.65 11.54 -1.52
C TYR A 171 -14.58 12.05 -2.48
N ILE A 172 -13.66 11.15 -2.82
CA ILE A 172 -12.64 11.38 -3.83
C ILE A 172 -12.63 10.25 -4.85
N ASP A 173 -12.27 10.59 -6.08
CA ASP A 173 -12.21 9.66 -7.21
C ASP A 173 -10.88 9.78 -7.98
N PRO A 174 -9.77 9.26 -7.42
CA PRO A 174 -8.44 9.38 -8.02
C PRO A 174 -8.32 8.85 -9.46
N ASN A 175 -8.98 7.73 -9.78
CA ASN A 175 -8.98 7.16 -11.13
C ASN A 175 -9.91 7.89 -12.11
N GLN A 176 -10.75 8.81 -11.60
CA GLN A 176 -11.80 9.50 -12.35
C GLN A 176 -12.75 8.52 -13.05
N GLY A 177 -13.57 9.05 -13.96
CA GLY A 177 -14.49 8.27 -14.76
C GLY A 177 -15.87 8.24 -14.14
N CYS A 178 -16.26 7.13 -13.52
CA CYS A 178 -17.61 6.97 -12.97
C CYS A 178 -17.60 7.27 -11.46
N PRO A 179 -18.23 8.36 -10.97
CA PRO A 179 -18.19 8.74 -9.56
C PRO A 179 -18.76 7.70 -8.56
N GLN A 180 -19.35 6.61 -9.05
CA GLN A 180 -19.92 5.55 -8.22
C GLN A 180 -18.87 4.72 -7.48
N ASP A 181 -17.65 4.60 -8.03
CA ASP A 181 -16.52 3.91 -7.38
C ASP A 181 -15.61 4.85 -6.57
N ALA A 182 -16.03 6.11 -6.39
CA ALA A 182 -15.38 7.07 -5.53
C ALA A 182 -15.27 6.54 -4.09
N LEU A 183 -14.11 6.75 -3.48
CA LEU A 183 -13.83 6.30 -2.12
C LEU A 183 -14.02 7.45 -1.11
N LEU A 184 -14.46 7.09 0.09
CA LEU A 184 -14.59 8.03 1.19
C LEU A 184 -13.23 8.19 1.89
N ALA A 185 -12.70 9.41 1.92
CA ALA A 185 -11.43 9.73 2.57
C ALA A 185 -11.61 10.87 3.58
N PHE A 186 -10.75 10.90 4.59
CA PHE A 186 -10.61 12.07 5.45
C PHE A 186 -9.66 13.06 4.78
N CYS A 187 -10.15 14.24 4.45
CA CYS A 187 -9.34 15.34 3.93
C CYS A 187 -8.85 16.21 5.08
N ASN A 188 -7.53 16.30 5.20
CA ASN A 188 -6.87 17.17 6.15
C ASN A 188 -6.37 18.42 5.42
N PHE A 189 -7.25 19.41 5.30
CA PHE A 189 -6.98 20.70 4.66
C PHE A 189 -6.01 21.54 5.48
N THR A 190 -6.04 21.44 6.81
CA THR A 190 -5.06 22.11 7.69
C THR A 190 -3.63 21.56 7.51
N ALA A 191 -3.48 20.28 7.12
CA ALA A 191 -2.21 19.69 6.71
C ALA A 191 -1.90 19.85 5.21
N GLY A 192 -2.53 20.81 4.53
CA GLY A 192 -2.23 21.11 3.14
C GLY A 192 -2.96 20.22 2.13
N GLY A 193 -4.04 19.55 2.53
CA GLY A 193 -4.90 18.73 1.66
C GLY A 193 -4.51 17.25 1.63
N GLU A 194 -3.99 16.70 2.72
CA GLU A 194 -3.66 15.28 2.79
C GLU A 194 -4.93 14.41 2.65
N THR A 195 -4.81 13.35 1.87
CA THR A 195 -5.85 12.35 1.66
C THR A 195 -5.60 11.16 2.59
N CYS A 196 -6.41 11.01 3.63
CA CYS A 196 -6.24 9.97 4.64
C CYS A 196 -7.33 8.89 4.54
N ILE A 197 -6.92 7.62 4.46
CA ILE A 197 -7.80 6.46 4.35
C ILE A 197 -7.61 5.59 5.58
N ALA A 198 -8.67 5.43 6.38
CA ALA A 198 -8.65 4.59 7.58
C ALA A 198 -8.85 3.10 7.23
N PRO A 199 -8.20 2.17 7.96
CA PRO A 199 -8.51 0.76 7.82
C PRO A 199 -9.89 0.45 8.39
N VAL A 200 -10.59 -0.53 7.80
CA VAL A 200 -11.94 -0.97 8.21
C VAL A 200 -11.92 -1.49 9.64
N HIS A 201 -10.94 -2.34 9.94
CA HIS A 201 -10.66 -2.83 11.28
C HIS A 201 -9.31 -2.29 11.69
N ASN A 202 -9.31 -1.38 12.66
CA ASN A 202 -8.11 -0.63 13.04
C ASN A 202 -7.65 -0.89 14.48
N GLN A 203 -8.43 -1.58 15.30
CA GLN A 203 -8.12 -1.84 16.72
C GLN A 203 -8.08 -3.35 16.98
N VAL A 204 -6.94 -3.81 17.49
CA VAL A 204 -6.73 -5.18 17.93
C VAL A 204 -6.54 -5.18 19.45
N PRO A 205 -7.39 -5.88 20.22
CA PRO A 205 -7.33 -5.85 21.67
C PRO A 205 -6.07 -6.55 22.20
N VAL A 206 -5.62 -6.10 23.38
CA VAL A 206 -4.47 -6.70 24.07
C VAL A 206 -4.84 -8.09 24.58
N LYS A 207 -4.25 -9.14 23.98
CA LYS A 207 -4.48 -10.56 24.34
C LYS A 207 -3.20 -11.38 24.14
N ALA A 208 -3.15 -12.59 24.72
CA ALA A 208 -2.08 -13.56 24.51
C ALA A 208 -2.27 -14.29 23.16
N TRP A 209 -2.17 -13.55 22.05
CA TRP A 209 -2.44 -14.07 20.70
C TRP A 209 -1.56 -15.26 20.29
N LEU A 210 -0.37 -15.38 20.88
CA LEU A 210 0.60 -16.44 20.57
C LEU A 210 0.57 -17.61 21.57
N SER A 211 -0.39 -17.65 22.50
CA SER A 211 -0.44 -18.63 23.60
C SER A 211 -0.42 -20.10 23.16
N THR A 212 -0.95 -20.41 21.97
CA THR A 212 -1.03 -21.76 21.41
C THR A 212 0.15 -22.14 20.51
N TYR A 213 1.09 -21.23 20.27
CA TYR A 213 2.20 -21.43 19.33
C TYR A 213 3.47 -21.80 20.09
N SER A 214 4.05 -22.95 19.75
CA SER A 214 5.26 -23.50 20.37
C SER A 214 6.49 -23.43 19.48
N SER A 215 6.39 -22.81 18.30
CA SER A 215 7.54 -22.60 17.42
C SER A 215 8.57 -21.69 18.10
N GLU A 216 9.85 -21.99 17.88
CA GLU A 216 10.96 -21.18 18.38
C GLU A 216 11.60 -20.43 17.22
N ASN A 217 12.01 -19.19 17.49
CA ASN A 217 12.75 -18.33 16.56
C ASN A 217 12.00 -18.02 15.26
N THR A 218 10.68 -17.77 15.34
CA THR A 218 9.80 -17.52 14.19
C THR A 218 9.05 -16.20 14.28
N PHE A 219 8.67 -15.67 13.12
CA PHE A 219 7.69 -14.59 13.00
C PHE A 219 6.34 -15.19 12.68
N GLU A 220 5.33 -14.87 13.48
CA GLU A 220 3.95 -15.24 13.20
C GLU A 220 3.19 -13.99 12.80
N TRP A 221 2.60 -14.04 11.60
CA TRP A 221 1.78 -12.96 11.06
C TRP A 221 0.46 -12.91 11.80
N PHE A 222 -0.01 -11.72 12.16
CA PHE A 222 -1.27 -11.60 12.88
C PHE A 222 -2.42 -12.24 12.09
N SER A 223 -2.45 -12.10 10.77
CA SER A 223 -3.45 -12.75 9.92
C SER A 223 -3.47 -14.29 9.96
N THR A 224 -2.39 -14.95 10.40
CA THR A 224 -2.34 -16.42 10.54
C THR A 224 -2.79 -16.90 11.91
N LEU A 225 -3.00 -15.98 12.86
CA LEU A 225 -3.45 -16.30 14.21
C LEU A 225 -4.98 -16.51 14.27
N PRO A 226 -5.49 -17.25 15.26
CA PRO A 226 -6.93 -17.43 15.44
C PRO A 226 -7.64 -16.09 15.68
N GLY A 227 -8.57 -15.72 14.80
CA GLY A 227 -9.25 -14.42 14.84
C GLY A 227 -8.42 -13.25 14.29
N GLY A 228 -7.26 -13.54 13.70
CA GLY A 228 -6.46 -12.62 12.92
C GLY A 228 -7.10 -12.24 11.60
N PHE A 229 -6.69 -11.10 11.04
CA PHE A 229 -7.17 -10.60 9.75
C PHE A 229 -6.10 -9.74 9.07
N LEU A 230 -6.21 -9.60 7.75
CA LEU A 230 -5.42 -8.62 6.99
C LEU A 230 -6.06 -7.24 7.09
N LEU A 231 -5.23 -6.21 7.09
CA LEU A 231 -5.69 -4.82 7.10
C LEU A 231 -6.29 -4.45 5.74
N GLU A 232 -7.58 -4.17 5.77
CA GLU A 232 -8.38 -3.73 4.63
C GLU A 232 -8.74 -2.26 4.75
N TYR A 233 -8.88 -1.58 3.62
CA TYR A 233 -9.18 -0.15 3.52
C TYR A 233 -10.39 -0.01 2.58
N ALA A 234 -11.55 0.36 3.13
CA ALA A 234 -12.81 0.40 2.38
C ALA A 234 -12.74 1.41 1.22
N GLY A 235 -13.25 1.02 0.05
CA GLY A 235 -13.25 1.86 -1.16
C GLY A 235 -11.87 2.04 -1.82
N ALA A 236 -10.78 1.78 -1.12
CA ALA A 236 -9.41 1.90 -1.64
C ALA A 236 -9.01 0.67 -2.46
N SER A 237 -9.65 0.49 -3.62
CA SER A 237 -9.30 -0.56 -4.57
C SER A 237 -7.84 -0.42 -5.05
N PRO A 238 -7.21 -1.50 -5.56
CA PRO A 238 -5.86 -1.41 -6.11
C PRO A 238 -5.74 -0.37 -7.23
N VAL A 239 -6.82 -0.15 -7.99
CA VAL A 239 -6.88 0.88 -9.04
C VAL A 239 -6.89 2.26 -8.41
N GLN A 240 -7.80 2.52 -7.47
CA GLN A 240 -7.89 3.81 -6.78
C GLN A 240 -6.58 4.18 -6.07
N LEU A 241 -5.97 3.23 -5.35
CA LEU A 241 -4.68 3.43 -4.70
C LEU A 241 -3.54 3.70 -5.69
N ARG A 242 -3.56 3.08 -6.88
CA ARG A 242 -2.55 3.33 -7.90
C ARG A 242 -2.61 4.77 -8.41
N PHE A 243 -3.81 5.28 -8.68
CA PHE A 243 -3.99 6.68 -9.11
C PHE A 243 -3.70 7.66 -7.97
N LEU A 244 -4.14 7.36 -6.74
CA LEU A 244 -3.83 8.19 -5.59
C LEU A 244 -2.32 8.33 -5.38
N ARG A 245 -1.56 7.24 -5.55
CA ARG A 245 -0.09 7.27 -5.54
C ARG A 245 0.50 8.11 -6.66
N LEU A 246 -0.07 8.10 -7.86
CA LEU A 246 0.40 8.95 -8.97
C LEU A 246 0.16 10.45 -8.69
N HIS A 247 -0.87 10.77 -7.92
CA HIS A 247 -1.19 12.14 -7.50
C HIS A 247 -0.51 12.58 -6.20
N SER A 248 0.37 11.75 -5.64
CA SER A 248 1.03 12.00 -4.37
C SER A 248 2.54 11.88 -4.53
N HIS A 249 3.28 12.49 -3.62
CA HIS A 249 4.74 12.38 -3.57
C HIS A 249 5.22 11.78 -2.25
N ARG A 250 4.36 11.78 -1.22
CA ARG A 250 4.69 11.21 0.09
C ARG A 250 3.49 10.48 0.68
N ALA A 251 3.76 9.37 1.37
CA ALA A 251 2.78 8.64 2.16
C ALA A 251 3.24 8.51 3.61
N ALA A 252 2.30 8.57 4.54
CA ALA A 252 2.55 8.40 5.96
C ALA A 252 1.50 7.50 6.62
N GLN A 253 1.91 6.68 7.57
CA GLN A 253 1.01 5.87 8.38
C GLN A 253 1.59 5.69 9.79
N LYS A 254 0.73 5.53 10.79
CA LYS A 254 1.12 5.31 12.19
C LYS A 254 0.54 4.01 12.71
N VAL A 255 1.27 3.31 13.57
CA VAL A 255 0.78 2.15 14.31
C VAL A 255 1.14 2.31 15.78
N SER A 256 0.14 2.21 16.66
CA SER A 256 0.35 2.14 18.10
C SER A 256 0.36 0.67 18.51
N TYR A 257 1.45 0.19 19.07
CA TYR A 257 1.59 -1.16 19.61
C TYR A 257 1.54 -1.09 21.13
N SER A 258 0.68 -1.87 21.75
CA SER A 258 0.48 -1.92 23.19
C SER A 258 0.77 -3.31 23.69
N CYS A 259 1.49 -3.41 24.78
CA CYS A 259 1.87 -4.72 25.29
C CYS A 259 1.94 -4.79 26.81
N ARG A 260 1.68 -5.99 27.33
CA ARG A 260 1.59 -6.27 28.76
C ARG A 260 2.45 -7.49 29.12
N PRO A 261 3.37 -7.36 30.08
CA PRO A 261 4.19 -8.46 30.56
C PRO A 261 3.33 -9.58 31.17
N ALA A 262 3.75 -10.82 30.95
CA ALA A 262 3.13 -11.97 31.59
C ALA A 262 3.60 -12.09 33.05
N PRO A 263 2.69 -12.39 34.00
CA PRO A 263 3.03 -12.44 35.42
C PRO A 263 3.90 -13.64 35.83
N GLU A 264 3.98 -14.73 35.05
CA GLU A 264 4.75 -15.92 35.42
C GLU A 264 5.42 -16.62 34.22
N ARG A 265 6.71 -16.96 34.39
CA ARG A 265 7.55 -17.95 33.65
C ARG A 265 8.30 -17.58 32.36
N GLY A 266 8.21 -16.36 31.83
CA GLY A 266 9.06 -15.95 30.69
C GLY A 266 10.41 -15.37 31.13
N ARG A 267 11.54 -15.80 30.55
CA ARG A 267 12.79 -15.01 30.62
C ARG A 267 12.50 -13.65 29.97
N PRO A 268 12.75 -12.51 30.65
CA PRO A 268 12.52 -11.20 30.04
C PRO A 268 13.44 -11.06 28.83
N GLN A 269 12.86 -10.98 27.63
CA GLN A 269 13.58 -10.61 26.42
C GLN A 269 13.59 -9.09 26.33
N PRO A 270 14.76 -8.43 26.48
CA PRO A 270 14.84 -6.97 26.54
C PRO A 270 14.58 -6.31 25.18
N HIS A 271 14.66 -7.07 24.08
CA HIS A 271 14.37 -6.60 22.74
C HIS A 271 13.57 -7.67 22.00
N LYS A 272 12.47 -7.27 21.37
CA LYS A 272 11.70 -8.10 20.45
C LYS A 272 11.75 -7.48 19.06
N GLU A 273 11.69 -8.30 18.03
CA GLU A 273 11.56 -7.79 16.66
C GLU A 273 10.10 -7.81 16.23
N ILE A 274 9.72 -6.82 15.43
CA ILE A 274 8.41 -6.72 14.81
C ILE A 274 8.58 -6.44 13.33
N ARG A 275 7.69 -7.01 12.53
CA ARG A 275 7.62 -6.76 11.09
C ARG A 275 6.25 -6.24 10.71
N PHE A 276 6.21 -5.38 9.70
CA PHE A 276 4.99 -4.83 9.13
C PHE A 276 4.96 -5.13 7.65
N LEU A 277 3.93 -5.83 7.19
CA LEU A 277 3.76 -6.18 5.78
C LEU A 277 3.33 -4.94 5.00
N ALA A 278 4.11 -4.58 3.98
CA ALA A 278 3.80 -3.48 3.08
C ALA A 278 2.68 -3.85 2.08
N ASP A 279 2.11 -2.86 1.39
CA ASP A 279 1.07 -3.10 0.37
C ASP A 279 1.53 -4.04 -0.75
N SER A 280 2.80 -3.94 -1.15
CA SER A 280 3.41 -4.83 -2.15
C SER A 280 3.40 -6.32 -1.78
N ARG A 281 3.16 -6.67 -0.50
CA ARG A 281 3.21 -8.04 0.07
C ARG A 281 4.56 -8.77 -0.06
N HIS A 282 5.53 -8.18 -0.73
CA HIS A 282 6.89 -8.72 -0.89
C HIS A 282 7.90 -8.02 0.02
N HIS A 283 7.58 -6.80 0.45
CA HIS A 283 8.41 -6.01 1.34
C HIS A 283 7.79 -5.95 2.73
N SER A 284 8.65 -5.80 3.72
CA SER A 284 8.23 -5.58 5.10
C SER A 284 9.17 -4.60 5.77
N TYR A 285 8.64 -3.71 6.59
CA TYR A 285 9.43 -2.93 7.52
C TYR A 285 9.78 -3.82 8.71
N ALA A 286 11.00 -3.71 9.23
CA ALA A 286 11.41 -4.35 10.46
C ALA A 286 11.75 -3.27 11.49
N ALA A 287 11.34 -3.47 12.73
CA ALA A 287 11.68 -2.59 13.83
C ALA A 287 11.99 -3.40 15.10
N SER A 288 12.79 -2.80 15.97
CA SER A 288 13.05 -3.34 17.32
C SER A 288 12.07 -2.71 18.30
N LEU A 289 11.43 -3.54 19.09
CA LEU A 289 10.62 -3.20 20.25
C LEU A 289 11.49 -3.36 21.49
N GLN A 290 11.50 -2.34 22.34
CA GLN A 290 11.96 -2.53 23.71
C GLN A 290 11.00 -3.52 24.37
N GLY A 291 11.55 -4.56 25.01
CA GLY A 291 10.76 -5.59 25.66
C GLY A 291 9.75 -4.98 26.62
N CYS A 292 8.55 -5.57 26.70
CA CYS A 292 7.45 -5.05 27.51
C CYS A 292 7.77 -5.26 28.99
N LEU A 293 8.58 -4.35 29.53
CA LEU A 293 9.03 -4.33 30.91
C LEU A 293 7.96 -3.68 31.79
N LEU A 294 7.86 -4.13 33.04
CA LEU A 294 7.01 -3.49 34.04
C LEU A 294 7.62 -2.14 34.39
N ASP A 295 7.06 -1.04 33.86
CA ASP A 295 7.29 0.28 34.45
C ASP A 295 6.39 0.42 35.68
N ASN A 296 6.96 0.89 36.79
CA ASN A 296 6.34 0.95 38.13
C ASN A 296 5.02 1.77 38.19
N GLU A 297 4.65 2.47 37.12
CA GLU A 297 3.44 3.30 37.04
C GLU A 297 2.37 2.80 36.05
N SER A 298 2.69 1.88 35.13
CA SER A 298 1.74 1.44 34.09
C SER A 298 1.90 -0.05 33.75
N SER A 299 0.80 -0.79 33.86
CA SER A 299 0.76 -2.23 33.54
C SER A 299 0.85 -2.54 32.04
N ILE A 300 0.83 -1.51 31.18
CA ILE A 300 0.87 -1.59 29.72
C ILE A 300 1.94 -0.63 29.23
N THR A 301 2.81 -1.10 28.33
CA THR A 301 3.79 -0.29 27.61
C THR A 301 3.32 -0.05 26.18
N ASP A 302 3.27 1.23 25.78
CA ASP A 302 2.85 1.66 24.44
C ASP A 302 4.05 2.13 23.60
N THR A 303 4.14 1.65 22.37
CA THR A 303 5.14 2.07 21.38
C THR A 303 4.46 2.57 20.12
N ILE A 304 4.85 3.75 19.62
CA ILE A 304 4.27 4.32 18.39
C ILE A 304 5.29 4.20 17.26
N PHE A 305 4.90 3.47 16.22
CA PHE A 305 5.63 3.39 14.95
C PHE A 305 5.09 4.42 13.97
N GLN A 306 5.98 5.18 13.35
CA GLN A 306 5.64 6.14 12.31
C GLN A 306 6.39 5.79 11.02
N PHE A 307 5.63 5.51 9.97
CA PHE A 307 6.13 5.21 8.63
C PHE A 307 5.92 6.46 7.77
N ILE A 308 6.98 6.98 7.19
CA ILE A 308 6.94 8.09 6.21
C ILE A 308 7.84 7.67 5.05
N THR A 309 7.33 7.73 3.82
CA THR A 309 8.08 7.27 2.65
C THR A 309 7.66 8.00 1.37
N GLU A 310 8.62 8.17 0.47
CA GLU A 310 8.39 8.59 -0.93
C GLU A 310 8.15 7.36 -1.84
N GLU A 311 8.48 6.15 -1.38
CA GLU A 311 8.16 4.89 -2.06
C GLU A 311 6.71 4.47 -1.74
N LEU A 312 5.75 5.10 -2.42
CA LEU A 312 4.32 5.03 -2.07
C LEU A 312 3.69 3.63 -2.19
N TRP A 313 4.36 2.67 -2.86
CA TRP A 313 3.94 1.27 -2.92
C TRP A 313 4.20 0.49 -1.63
N LEU A 314 4.93 1.06 -0.68
CA LEU A 314 5.17 0.42 0.61
C LEU A 314 4.00 0.59 1.61
N LEU A 315 3.16 1.62 1.41
CA LEU A 315 1.96 1.87 2.21
C LEU A 315 0.69 1.72 1.35
N PRO A 316 -0.45 1.31 1.91
CA PRO A 316 -0.70 1.04 3.33
C PRO A 316 -0.08 -0.26 3.86
N LEU A 317 0.02 -0.36 5.19
CA LEU A 317 0.34 -1.61 5.86
C LEU A 317 -0.81 -2.62 5.75
N ARG A 318 -0.46 -3.90 5.57
CA ARG A 318 -1.38 -5.02 5.35
C ARG A 318 -1.43 -6.02 6.48
N ASP A 319 -0.36 -6.13 7.25
CA ASP A 319 -0.25 -7.09 8.35
C ASP A 319 0.89 -6.70 9.29
N LEU A 320 0.97 -7.37 10.44
CA LEU A 320 1.97 -7.20 11.47
C LEU A 320 2.39 -8.57 11.98
N ALA A 321 3.69 -8.83 12.09
CA ALA A 321 4.22 -10.05 12.69
C ALA A 321 5.10 -9.73 13.88
N VAL A 322 4.89 -10.42 14.99
CA VAL A 322 5.71 -10.30 16.20
C VAL A 322 6.66 -11.49 16.25
N PHE A 323 7.94 -11.22 16.51
CA PHE A 323 8.90 -12.28 16.77
C PHE A 323 8.60 -12.97 18.10
N HIS A 324 8.61 -14.29 18.12
CA HIS A 324 8.57 -15.06 19.36
C HIS A 324 9.61 -16.18 19.37
N ASN A 325 10.10 -16.46 20.56
CA ASN A 325 11.12 -17.48 20.81
C ASN A 325 10.74 -18.24 22.09
N GLY A 326 9.70 -19.07 21.99
CA GLY A 326 9.13 -19.82 23.12
C GLY A 326 8.34 -19.00 24.15
N ASP A 327 8.45 -17.66 24.17
CA ASP A 327 7.65 -16.79 25.04
C ASP A 327 6.26 -16.50 24.43
N ALA A 328 5.35 -17.45 24.64
CA ALA A 328 3.95 -17.38 24.23
C ALA A 328 3.05 -16.64 25.25
N SER A 329 3.62 -16.25 26.40
CA SER A 329 2.86 -15.74 27.56
C SER A 329 2.51 -14.25 27.45
N HIS A 330 3.23 -13.54 26.58
CA HIS A 330 3.13 -12.10 26.40
C HIS A 330 1.81 -11.68 25.75
N GLN A 331 1.17 -10.65 26.30
CA GLN A 331 -0.06 -10.09 25.74
C GLN A 331 0.25 -8.84 24.93
N PHE A 332 -0.31 -8.74 23.73
CA PHE A 332 -0.15 -7.55 22.91
C PHE A 332 -1.44 -7.22 22.15
N GLY A 333 -1.56 -5.96 21.77
CA GLY A 333 -2.59 -5.41 20.91
C GLY A 333 -2.00 -4.26 20.11
N PHE A 334 -2.73 -3.78 19.11
CA PHE A 334 -2.26 -2.65 18.31
C PHE A 334 -3.41 -1.90 17.68
N THR A 335 -3.17 -0.62 17.41
CA THR A 335 -4.09 0.26 16.68
C THR A 335 -3.39 0.81 15.44
N VAL A 336 -3.99 0.62 14.27
CA VAL A 336 -3.46 1.09 12.98
C VAL A 336 -4.15 2.39 12.60
N GLY A 337 -3.37 3.47 12.45
CA GLY A 337 -3.87 4.76 11.97
C GLY A 337 -4.16 4.75 10.47
N PRO A 338 -4.83 5.81 9.97
CA PRO A 338 -5.05 5.96 8.54
C PRO A 338 -3.72 6.07 7.79
N VAL A 339 -3.73 5.61 6.54
CA VAL A 339 -2.68 5.94 5.58
C VAL A 339 -3.01 7.29 4.96
N CYS A 340 -2.10 8.25 5.03
CA CYS A 340 -2.27 9.59 4.50
C CYS A 340 -1.32 9.82 3.33
N PHE A 341 -1.86 10.39 2.26
CA PHE A 341 -1.14 10.73 1.03
C PHE A 341 -1.13 12.24 0.82
N SER A 342 0.02 12.80 0.46
CA SER A 342 0.26 14.23 0.24
C SER A 342 0.98 14.49 -1.08
#